data_AF-A0A820C0H7-F1
#
_entry.id   AF-A0A820C0H7-F1
#
_cell.length_a   1.000
_cell.length_b   1.000
_cell.length_c   1.000
_cell.angle_alpha   90.00
_cell.angle_beta   90.00
_cell.angle_gamma   90.00
#
_symmetry.space_group_name_H-M   'P 1'
#
loop_
_entity.id
_entity.type
_entity.pdbx_description
1 polymer ?
#
loop_
_entity_poly.entity_id
_entity_poly.type
_entity_poly.pdbx_seq_one_letter_code
_entity_poly.pdbx_strand_id
1 'polypeptide(L)'
;MSSSTIGDVLNTVRQYSVYLNYLAIIGGIFGHILNLLVFTQLKRFRNNRYALYIIIESIIALIFLFISTTNVLLRIAYGYDLSDNNLIWCRMRFIFYQ
;
A
#
# COMPACT_ATOMS: atom_id res chain seq x y z
N MET A 1 -26.22 9.80 -23.70
CA MET A 1 -25.27 8.77 -23.25
C MET A 1 -25.98 7.91 -22.24
N SER A 2 -26.17 6.62 -22.51
CA SER A 2 -27.04 5.75 -21.72
C SER A 2 -26.39 5.36 -20.39
N SER A 3 -27.22 5.16 -19.36
CA SER A 3 -26.83 4.69 -18.03
C SER A 3 -26.04 3.38 -18.03
N SER A 4 -26.25 2.52 -19.04
CA SER A 4 -25.51 1.27 -19.25
C SER A 4 -24.01 1.51 -19.50
N THR A 5 -23.66 2.46 -20.37
CA THR A 5 -22.26 2.78 -20.69
C THR A 5 -21.47 3.29 -19.48
N ILE A 6 -22.11 3.97 -18.53
CA ILE A 6 -21.45 4.45 -17.30
C ILE A 6 -21.13 3.28 -16.36
N GLY A 7 -22.05 2.31 -16.26
CA GLY A 7 -21.85 1.11 -15.46
C GLY A 7 -20.67 0.26 -15.94
N ASP A 8 -20.55 0.07 -17.25
CA ASP A 8 -19.49 -0.75 -17.84
C ASP A 8 -18.10 -0.13 -17.65
N VAL A 9 -17.99 1.20 -17.78
CA VAL A 9 -16.73 1.92 -17.54
C VAL A 9 -16.31 1.84 -16.08
N LEU A 10 -17.25 2.05 -15.14
CA LEU A 10 -16.96 1.94 -13.71
C LEU A 10 -16.47 0.56 -13.32
N ASN A 11 -17.06 -0.49 -13.87
CA ASN A 11 -16.69 -1.86 -13.55
C ASN A 11 -15.30 -2.20 -14.11
N THR A 12 -14.99 -1.72 -15.31
CA THR A 12 -13.65 -1.87 -15.92
C THR A 12 -12.58 -1.17 -15.08
N VAL A 13 -12.82 0.09 -14.68
CA VAL A 13 -11.87 0.85 -13.84
C VAL A 13 -11.67 0.16 -12.49
N ARG A 14 -12.73 -0.39 -11.89
CA ARG A 14 -12.64 -1.14 -10.62
C ARG A 14 -11.73 -2.37 -10.77
N GLN A 15 -11.88 -3.15 -11.83
CA GLN A 15 -11.04 -4.34 -12.04
C GLN A 15 -9.57 -3.96 -12.30
N TYR A 16 -9.31 -2.95 -13.11
CA TYR A 16 -7.95 -2.45 -13.33
C TYR A 16 -7.30 -1.95 -12.05
N SER A 17 -8.05 -1.20 -11.22
CA SER A 17 -7.55 -0.70 -9.94
C SER A 17 -7.19 -1.84 -8.99
N VAL A 18 -8.01 -2.90 -8.91
CA VAL A 18 -7.68 -4.09 -8.11
C VAL A 18 -6.42 -4.78 -8.60
N TYR A 19 -6.29 -4.99 -9.91
CA TYR A 19 -5.14 -5.70 -10.47
C TYR A 19 -3.84 -4.92 -10.27
N LEU A 20 -3.85 -3.61 -10.49
CA LEU A 20 -2.70 -2.75 -10.23
C LEU A 20 -2.32 -2.72 -8.75
N ASN A 21 -3.29 -2.64 -7.84
CA ASN A 21 -3.02 -2.73 -6.41
C ASN A 21 -2.39 -4.06 -6.04
N TYR A 22 -2.89 -5.17 -6.59
CA TYR A 22 -2.33 -6.50 -6.33
C TYR A 22 -0.87 -6.62 -6.80
N LEU A 23 -0.56 -6.12 -8.00
CA LEU A 23 0.82 -6.07 -8.50
C LEU A 23 1.72 -5.17 -7.65
N ALA A 24 1.23 -3.99 -7.25
CA ALA A 24 1.96 -3.07 -6.40
C ALA A 24 2.28 -3.70 -5.03
N ILE A 25 1.37 -4.50 -4.48
CA ILE A 25 1.57 -5.22 -3.22
C ILE A 25 2.67 -6.25 -3.35
N ILE A 26 2.59 -7.13 -4.38
CA ILE A 26 3.59 -8.17 -4.59
C ILE A 26 4.96 -7.55 -4.83
N GLY A 27 5.04 -6.56 -5.73
CA GLY A 27 6.28 -5.88 -6.06
C GLY A 27 6.87 -5.12 -4.88
N GLY A 28 6.04 -4.37 -4.14
CA GLY A 28 6.47 -3.58 -2.99
C GLY A 28 6.91 -4.44 -1.81
N ILE A 29 6.16 -5.49 -1.46
CA ILE A 29 6.57 -6.44 -0.41
C ILE A 29 7.91 -7.09 -0.78
N PHE A 30 8.04 -7.59 -2.01
CA PHE A 30 9.26 -8.24 -2.45
C PHE A 30 10.46 -7.28 -2.43
N GLY A 31 10.31 -6.07 -2.95
CA GLY A 31 11.36 -5.06 -2.96
C GLY A 31 11.82 -4.64 -1.57
N HIS A 32 10.89 -4.37 -0.65
CA HIS A 32 11.24 -3.96 0.71
C HIS A 32 11.82 -5.12 1.55
N ILE A 33 11.36 -6.36 1.33
CA ILE A 33 11.97 -7.55 1.96
C ILE A 33 13.41 -7.73 1.45
N LEU A 34 13.67 -7.56 0.16
CA LEU A 34 15.02 -7.64 -0.38
C LEU A 34 15.93 -6.55 0.22
N ASN A 35 15.45 -5.30 0.33
CA ASN A 35 16.20 -4.25 1.00
C ASN A 35 16.51 -4.63 2.46
N LEU A 36 15.52 -5.10 3.21
CA LEU A 36 15.72 -5.56 4.58
C LEU A 36 16.77 -6.67 4.64
N LEU A 37 16.69 -7.69 3.78
CA LEU A 37 17.66 -8.79 3.74
C LEU A 37 19.07 -8.29 3.43
N VAL A 38 19.23 -7.44 2.41
CA VAL A 38 20.54 -6.90 2.02
C VAL A 38 21.15 -6.09 3.16
N PHE A 39 20.40 -5.14 3.74
CA PHE A 39 20.94 -4.24 4.76
C PHE A 39 21.11 -4.91 6.14
N THR A 40 20.35 -5.96 6.45
CA THR A 40 20.51 -6.71 7.72
C THR A 40 21.57 -7.80 7.66
N GLN A 41 21.70 -8.52 6.53
CA GLN A 41 22.58 -9.68 6.42
C GLN A 41 24.00 -9.35 5.95
N LEU A 42 24.19 -8.34 5.08
CA LEU A 42 25.54 -7.99 4.64
C LEU A 42 26.28 -7.24 5.75
N LYS A 43 27.26 -7.92 6.36
CA LYS A 43 28.19 -7.36 7.37
C LYS A 43 28.85 -6.06 6.90
N ARG A 44 29.00 -5.86 5.58
CA ARG A 44 29.56 -4.65 4.95
C ARG A 44 28.78 -3.37 5.28
N PHE A 45 27.47 -3.47 5.50
CA PHE A 45 26.61 -2.30 5.74
C PHE A 45 26.34 -2.01 7.23
N ARG A 46 26.77 -2.90 8.15
CA ARG A 46 26.48 -2.78 9.58
C ARG A 46 27.07 -1.55 10.27
N ASN A 47 28.17 -0.99 9.75
CA ASN A 47 28.82 0.19 10.34
C ASN A 47 28.45 1.49 9.61
N ASN A 48 27.50 1.43 8.67
CA ASN A 48 27.06 2.58 7.92
C ASN A 48 25.77 3.15 8.51
N ARG A 49 25.79 4.40 8.97
CA ARG A 49 24.61 5.09 9.51
C ARG A 49 23.46 5.18 8.50
N TYR A 50 23.76 5.23 7.20
CA TYR A 50 22.76 5.23 6.13
C TYR A 50 22.00 3.91 6.03
N ALA A 51 22.58 2.78 6.42
CA ALA A 51 21.91 1.48 6.35
C ALA A 51 20.73 1.40 7.34
N LEU A 52 20.86 1.98 8.54
CA LEU A 52 19.76 2.04 9.51
C LEU A 52 18.59 2.88 9.00
N TYR A 53 18.88 4.00 8.34
CA TYR A 53 17.85 4.83 7.72
C TYR A 53 17.06 4.04 6.67
N ILE A 54 17.74 3.34 5.76
CA ILE A 54 17.09 2.56 4.71
C ILE A 54 16.29 1.38 5.28
N ILE A 55 16.75 0.77 6.38
CA ILE A 55 16.01 -0.27 7.10
C ILE A 55 14.71 0.31 7.67
N ILE A 56 14.78 1.44 8.37
CA ILE A 56 13.60 2.10 8.96
C ILE A 56 12.63 2.53 7.85
N GLU A 57 13.14 3.13 6.79
CA GLU A 57 12.35 3.51 5.61
C GLU A 57 11.65 2.30 4.99
N SER A 58 12.35 1.17 4.83
CA SER A 58 11.77 -0.06 4.29
C SER A 58 10.67 -0.65 5.20
N ILE A 59 10.83 -0.56 6.52
CA ILE A 59 9.80 -0.98 7.49
C ILE A 59 8.58 -0.06 7.41
N ILE A 60 8.78 1.26 7.39
CA ILE A 60 7.69 2.24 7.28
C ILE A 60 6.95 2.04 5.95
N ALA A 61 7.67 1.83 4.86
CA ALA A 61 7.08 1.59 3.55
C ALA A 61 6.26 0.29 3.51
N LEU A 62 6.72 -0.78 4.17
CA LEU A 62 5.93 -2.01 4.33
C LEU A 62 4.63 -1.74 5.11
N ILE A 63 4.71 -1.06 6.25
CA ILE A 63 3.53 -0.71 7.06
C ILE A 63 2.55 0.13 6.23
N PHE A 64 3.05 1.11 5.48
CA PHE A 64 2.25 1.95 4.60
C PHE A 64 1.54 1.14 3.52
N LEU A 65 2.26 0.23 2.87
CA LEU A 65 1.71 -0.66 1.85
C LEU A 65 0.59 -1.53 2.42
N PHE A 66 0.74 -2.08 3.64
CA PHE A 66 -0.31 -2.84 4.32
C PHE A 66 -1.55 -1.99 4.63
N ILE A 67 -1.37 -0.78 5.18
CA ILE A 67 -2.46 0.14 5.54
C ILE A 67 -3.23 0.59 4.30
N SER A 68 -2.53 0.99 3.25
CA SER A 68 -3.14 1.44 2.00
C SER A 68 -3.93 0.31 1.34
N THR A 69 -3.34 -0.87 1.25
CA THR A 69 -3.98 -2.08 0.71
C THR A 69 -5.24 -2.45 1.45
N THR A 70 -5.20 -2.44 2.78
CA THR A 70 -6.35 -2.81 3.61
C THR A 70 -7.54 -1.88 3.34
N ASN A 71 -7.30 -0.56 3.25
CA ASN A 71 -8.36 0.39 2.90
C ASN A 71 -8.94 0.13 1.51
N VAL A 72 -8.08 -0.07 0.51
CA VAL A 72 -8.52 -0.31 -0.88
C VAL A 72 -9.28 -1.62 -0.98
N LEU A 73 -8.80 -2.68 -0.33
CA LEU A 73 -9.44 -3.98 -0.34
C LEU A 73 -10.82 -3.92 0.35
N LEU A 74 -10.95 -3.26 1.50
CA LEU A 74 -12.25 -3.13 2.17
C LEU A 74 -13.24 -2.30 1.35
N ARG A 75 -12.77 -1.18 0.78
CA ARG A 75 -13.60 -0.32 -0.06
C ARG A 75 -14.07 -1.03 -1.32
N ILE A 76 -13.18 -1.77 -1.99
CA ILE A 76 -13.50 -2.45 -3.23
C ILE A 76 -14.22 -3.78 -2.98
N ALA A 77 -13.86 -4.59 -1.99
CA ALA A 77 -14.47 -5.91 -1.78
C ALA A 77 -15.79 -5.83 -1.02
N TYR A 78 -15.88 -4.96 -0.01
CA TYR A 78 -17.03 -4.88 0.90
C TYR A 78 -17.84 -3.58 0.75
N GLY A 79 -17.39 -2.62 -0.07
CA GLY A 79 -18.04 -1.31 -0.16
C GLY A 79 -17.93 -0.50 1.13
N TYR A 80 -17.00 -0.88 2.01
CA TYR A 80 -16.90 -0.36 3.37
C TYR A 80 -15.67 0.53 3.51
N ASP A 81 -15.89 1.81 3.82
CA ASP A 81 -14.82 2.77 4.06
C ASP A 81 -14.50 2.82 5.58
N LEU A 82 -13.32 2.30 5.96
CA LEU A 82 -12.85 2.28 7.36
C LEU A 82 -12.74 3.68 7.98
N SER A 83 -12.61 4.70 7.14
CA SER A 83 -12.56 6.10 7.56
C SER A 83 -13.89 6.60 8.14
N ASP A 84 -15.01 6.04 7.72
CA ASP A 84 -16.34 6.49 8.15
C ASP A 84 -16.68 5.95 9.54
N ASN A 85 -16.11 4.80 9.91
CA ASN A 85 -16.42 4.12 11.16
C ASN A 85 -15.35 4.27 12.25
N ASN A 86 -14.13 4.69 11.92
CA ASN A 86 -13.05 4.78 12.90
C ASN A 86 -12.24 6.09 12.77
N LEU A 87 -12.25 6.89 13.84
CA LEU A 87 -11.56 8.17 13.92
C LEU A 87 -10.03 8.04 13.71
N ILE A 88 -9.46 6.91 14.15
CA ILE A 88 -8.03 6.62 13.96
C ILE A 88 -7.72 6.43 12.48
N TRP A 89 -8.55 5.67 11.77
CA TRP A 89 -8.40 5.45 10.33
C TRP A 89 -8.63 6.73 9.52
N CYS A 90 -9.57 7.58 9.94
CA CYS A 90 -9.77 8.89 9.31
C CYS A 90 -8.54 9.81 9.45
N ARG A 91 -7.95 9.89 10.65
CA ARG A 91 -6.71 10.66 10.87
C ARG A 91 -5.52 10.08 10.12
N MET A 92 -5.38 8.76 10.12
CA MET A 92 -4.34 8.09 9.33
C MET A 92 -4.50 8.36 7.84
N ARG A 93 -5.73 8.33 7.30
CA ARG A 93 -6.00 8.65 5.90
C ARG A 93 -5.52 10.05 5.54
N PHE A 94 -5.76 11.05 6.39
CA PHE A 94 -5.25 12.41 6.15
C PHE A 94 -3.72 12.46 6.10
N ILE A 95 -3.03 11.73 6.98
CA ILE A 95 -1.56 11.67 7.00
C ILE A 95 -1.01 10.94 5.77
N PHE A 96 -1.74 9.97 5.23
CA PHE A 96 -1.27 9.07 4.18
C PHE A 96 -1.70 9.43 2.75
N TYR A 97 -2.76 10.21 2.58
CA TYR A 97 -3.31 10.62 1.27
C TYR A 97 -3.11 12.12 0.96
N GLN A 98 -2.34 12.84 1.78
CA GLN A 98 -1.99 14.25 1.54
C GLN A 98 -0.78 14.39 0.61
#